data_AF-A0A0D3IE21-F1
#
_entry.id   AF-A0A0D3IE21-F1
#
_cell.length_a   1.000
_cell.length_b   1.000
_cell.length_c   1.000
_cell.angle_alpha   90.00
_cell.angle_beta   90.00
_cell.angle_gamma   90.00
#
_symmetry.space_group_name_H-M   'P 1'
#
loop_
_entity.id
_entity.type
_entity.pdbx_description
1 polymer ?
#
loop_
_entity_poly.entity_id
_entity_poly.type
_entity_poly.pdbx_seq_one_letter_code
_entity_poly.pdbx_strand_id
1 'polypeptide(L)'
;MTLQEFSDPKQRVFARASIQRSSAQIMPFGSLVAAVLVSTLAFGSPVPAWNSSTDRLLLYTLGKTGSSSLEIALGPLVGRGSHPRIEYLESLTPDGEFVNYYWSEGSSTSAVYKVVPRACKTHSQAVAQRFVEVGLPGENLWLLILVRDPFARVISAFFQNLERFGFGRNSTVAQLTAWLRIREKRSTSRSIIDTLPQVLGEGIEWLPLFNHSSHDLWAVRGRLRVLFLRMEDSLHWPSIILRRLGMLVQLPTANSGEDKWYSKLYGAFKSSYVYGNDTVDATLSAAAWSGRDVSRNIPTRPECNIFRVELTGLNKPGDCVHDALQKEGCTLVIGGITYDAAADDIQVAANYSFLPVKISLTKLPPIPLMVGAGRAAR
;
A
#
# COMPACT_ATOMS: atom_id res chain seq x y z
N MET A 1 -45.01 49.86 -17.92
CA MET A 1 -44.78 49.13 -19.18
C MET A 1 -43.27 49.12 -19.38
N THR A 2 -42.67 47.94 -19.22
CA THR A 2 -41.26 47.54 -19.47
C THR A 2 -40.10 48.36 -18.86
N LEU A 3 -39.22 47.63 -18.17
CA LEU A 3 -37.99 48.02 -17.48
C LEU A 3 -36.89 48.56 -18.40
N GLN A 4 -36.08 49.51 -17.91
CA GLN A 4 -34.63 49.54 -18.18
C GLN A 4 -33.84 50.28 -17.08
N GLU A 5 -32.58 49.89 -16.96
CA GLU A 5 -31.69 49.85 -15.80
C GLU A 5 -31.10 51.17 -15.30
N PHE A 6 -30.72 51.14 -14.02
CA PHE A 6 -30.04 52.18 -13.25
C PHE A 6 -28.53 51.93 -13.14
N SER A 7 -27.75 52.97 -13.47
CA SER A 7 -26.62 53.57 -12.74
C SER A 7 -25.40 52.74 -12.24
N ASP A 8 -24.23 53.12 -12.79
CA ASP A 8 -22.87 53.30 -12.21
C ASP A 8 -22.85 54.00 -10.81
N PRO A 9 -21.76 54.21 -10.00
CA PRO A 9 -20.36 53.71 -9.97
C PRO A 9 -19.84 53.22 -8.58
N LYS A 10 -18.66 52.55 -8.60
CA LYS A 10 -17.59 52.41 -7.56
C LYS A 10 -17.98 52.13 -6.09
N GLN A 11 -17.42 51.05 -5.49
CA GLN A 11 -16.74 51.10 -4.17
C GLN A 11 -16.04 49.79 -3.72
N ARG A 12 -14.80 49.98 -3.20
CA ARG A 12 -14.15 49.35 -2.02
C ARG A 12 -13.80 47.85 -2.03
N VAL A 13 -12.49 47.60 -2.17
CA VAL A 13 -11.82 46.37 -1.72
C VAL A 13 -11.41 46.53 -0.26
N PHE A 14 -11.90 45.66 0.62
CA PHE A 14 -11.37 45.46 1.97
C PHE A 14 -10.49 44.22 1.98
N ALA A 15 -9.18 44.39 2.16
CA ALA A 15 -8.28 43.30 2.52
C ALA A 15 -8.13 43.27 4.06
N ARG A 16 -8.51 42.16 4.69
CA ARG A 16 -8.33 41.93 6.13
C ARG A 16 -7.24 40.88 6.30
N ALA A 17 -6.02 41.33 6.61
CA ALA A 17 -4.95 40.44 7.07
C ALA A 17 -5.28 39.97 8.50
N SER A 18 -5.31 38.65 8.72
CA SER A 18 -5.39 38.10 10.07
C SER A 18 -4.01 37.55 10.47
N ILE A 19 -3.51 38.03 11.62
CA ILE A 19 -2.31 37.52 12.27
C ILE A 19 -2.81 36.52 13.32
N GLN A 20 -2.67 35.22 13.07
CA GLN A 20 -2.88 34.21 14.11
C GLN A 20 -1.58 34.03 14.91
N ARG A 21 -1.62 34.43 16.19
CA ARG A 21 -0.64 34.04 17.20
C ARG A 21 -0.95 32.61 17.65
N SER A 22 0.05 31.73 17.61
CA SER A 22 -0.03 30.38 18.14
C SER A 22 -0.06 30.41 19.68
N SER A 23 -1.19 30.05 20.27
CA SER A 23 -1.27 29.65 21.67
C SER A 23 -1.28 28.12 21.71
N ALA A 24 -0.20 27.52 22.22
CA ALA A 24 -0.14 26.10 22.50
C ALA A 24 -1.17 25.74 23.59
N GLN A 25 -2.28 25.12 23.19
CA GLN A 25 -3.20 24.47 24.13
C GLN A 25 -2.71 23.06 24.40
N ILE A 26 -2.27 22.83 25.62
CA ILE A 26 -2.05 21.49 26.18
C ILE A 26 -3.43 20.85 26.33
N MET A 27 -3.72 19.83 25.52
CA MET A 27 -4.94 19.03 25.70
C MET A 27 -4.79 18.12 26.93
N PRO A 28 -5.78 18.09 27.84
CA PRO A 28 -5.77 17.15 28.96
C PRO A 28 -5.95 15.72 28.45
N PHE A 29 -5.18 14.79 29.05
CA PHE A 29 -5.14 13.34 28.77
C PHE A 29 -6.50 12.61 28.78
N GLY A 30 -7.59 13.25 29.23
CA GLY A 30 -8.92 12.66 29.34
C GLY A 30 -9.71 12.51 28.03
N SER A 31 -9.37 13.27 26.97
CA SER A 31 -10.19 13.28 25.74
C SER A 31 -9.83 12.20 24.72
N LEU A 32 -8.69 11.52 24.86
CA LEU A 32 -8.29 10.44 23.93
C LEU A 32 -9.08 9.14 24.18
N VAL A 33 -9.52 8.89 25.42
CA VAL A 33 -10.29 7.68 25.78
C VAL A 33 -11.75 7.79 25.32
N ALA A 34 -12.32 9.00 25.31
CA ALA A 34 -13.69 9.23 24.86
C ALA A 34 -13.85 9.13 23.32
N ALA A 35 -12.84 9.54 22.55
CA ALA A 35 -12.87 9.45 21.09
C ALA A 35 -12.82 8.00 20.57
N VAL A 36 -12.29 7.05 21.35
CA VAL A 36 -12.24 5.62 20.99
C VAL A 36 -13.59 4.92 21.22
N LEU A 37 -14.48 5.47 22.06
CA LEU A 37 -15.76 4.83 22.43
C LEU A 37 -16.97 5.27 21.59
N VAL A 38 -16.92 6.44 20.91
CA VAL A 38 -18.10 7.04 20.26
C VAL A 38 -18.30 6.63 18.78
N SER A 39 -17.35 5.92 18.16
CA SER A 39 -17.49 5.45 16.75
C SER A 39 -18.25 4.13 16.56
N THR A 40 -18.95 3.61 17.57
CA THR A 40 -19.63 2.30 17.53
C THR A 40 -21.05 2.30 16.96
N LEU A 41 -21.62 3.46 16.59
CA LEU A 41 -23.06 3.57 16.31
C LEU A 41 -23.50 3.48 14.83
N ALA A 42 -22.65 3.05 13.89
CA ALA A 42 -23.07 3.03 12.47
C ALA A 42 -22.68 1.79 11.64
N PHE A 43 -22.03 0.78 12.21
CA PHE A 43 -21.59 -0.39 11.44
C PHE A 43 -21.96 -1.67 12.17
N GLY A 44 -22.30 -2.71 11.39
CA GLY A 44 -22.89 -3.95 11.88
C GLY A 44 -22.16 -4.59 13.06
N SER A 45 -22.82 -5.57 13.70
CA SER A 45 -22.39 -6.24 14.93
C SER A 45 -20.86 -6.26 15.09
N PRO A 46 -20.33 -5.74 16.20
CA PRO A 46 -18.89 -5.57 16.38
C PRO A 46 -18.21 -6.91 16.12
N VAL A 47 -17.27 -6.91 15.17
CA VAL A 47 -16.51 -8.11 14.87
C VAL A 47 -15.69 -8.45 16.12
N PRO A 48 -15.80 -9.69 16.67
CA PRO A 48 -15.01 -10.07 17.82
C PRO A 48 -13.51 -9.88 17.54
N ALA A 49 -12.79 -9.38 18.54
CA ALA A 49 -11.34 -9.35 18.52
C ALA A 49 -10.76 -10.78 18.40
N TRP A 50 -9.51 -10.87 17.98
CA TRP A 50 -8.77 -12.14 17.89
C TRP A 50 -8.81 -12.90 19.22
N ASN A 51 -9.25 -14.16 19.18
CA ASN A 51 -9.22 -15.06 20.33
C ASN A 51 -8.06 -16.07 20.18
N SER A 52 -6.99 -15.89 20.96
CA SER A 52 -5.81 -16.76 20.90
C SER A 52 -6.07 -18.21 21.29
N SER A 53 -7.21 -18.55 21.87
CA SER A 53 -7.57 -19.92 22.27
C SER A 53 -8.42 -20.66 21.24
N THR A 54 -9.21 -19.94 20.43
CA THR A 54 -10.15 -20.55 19.47
C THR A 54 -9.88 -20.18 18.02
N ASP A 55 -9.27 -19.03 17.75
CA ASP A 55 -9.12 -18.55 16.38
C ASP A 55 -7.87 -19.12 15.71
N ARG A 56 -7.86 -19.07 14.38
CA ARG A 56 -6.74 -19.50 13.54
C ARG A 56 -6.27 -18.36 12.65
N LEU A 57 -4.97 -18.27 12.43
CA LEU A 57 -4.36 -17.20 11.64
C LEU A 57 -3.52 -17.76 10.50
N LEU A 58 -3.84 -17.32 9.29
CA LEU A 58 -3.09 -17.64 8.08
C LEU A 58 -2.51 -16.35 7.50
N LEU A 59 -1.19 -16.24 7.47
CA LEU A 59 -0.47 -15.22 6.72
C LEU A 59 -0.17 -15.75 5.31
N TYR A 60 -1.08 -15.49 4.37
CA TYR A 60 -0.96 -15.94 2.97
C TYR A 60 -0.43 -14.81 2.10
N THR A 61 0.69 -15.02 1.42
CA THR A 61 1.32 -13.94 0.66
C THR A 61 2.23 -14.45 -0.45
N LEU A 62 2.53 -13.61 -1.44
CA LEU A 62 3.65 -13.87 -2.35
C LEU A 62 4.98 -13.52 -1.68
N GLY A 63 6.08 -14.03 -2.23
CA GLY A 63 7.40 -13.53 -1.86
C GLY A 63 7.50 -12.02 -2.05
N LYS A 64 8.21 -11.36 -1.13
CA LYS A 64 8.62 -9.93 -1.19
C LYS A 64 7.58 -8.87 -0.94
N THR A 65 6.56 -9.19 -0.19
CA THR A 65 5.46 -8.32 0.24
C THR A 65 5.60 -7.80 1.68
N GLY A 66 6.77 -7.97 2.31
CA GLY A 66 6.98 -7.58 3.71
C GLY A 66 6.55 -8.63 4.74
N SER A 67 6.24 -9.84 4.29
CA SER A 67 5.79 -10.94 5.16
C SER A 67 6.71 -11.21 6.34
N SER A 68 8.03 -11.16 6.15
CA SER A 68 8.97 -11.34 7.27
C SER A 68 8.77 -10.32 8.38
N SER A 69 8.60 -9.03 8.07
CA SER A 69 8.42 -7.98 9.08
C SER A 69 7.15 -8.20 9.91
N LEU A 70 6.05 -8.55 9.24
CA LEU A 70 4.81 -8.85 9.92
C LEU A 70 4.87 -10.18 10.69
N GLU A 71 5.56 -11.18 10.14
CA GLU A 71 5.79 -12.46 10.79
C GLU A 71 6.59 -12.29 12.09
N ILE A 72 7.59 -11.38 12.13
CA ILE A 72 8.27 -11.01 13.37
C ILE A 72 7.33 -10.34 14.36
N ALA A 73 6.52 -9.40 13.89
CA ALA A 73 5.64 -8.61 14.74
C ALA A 73 4.51 -9.46 15.36
N LEU A 74 4.01 -10.46 14.64
CA LEU A 74 2.99 -11.40 15.11
C LEU A 74 3.61 -12.55 15.93
N GLY A 75 4.88 -12.87 15.72
CA GLY A 75 5.64 -13.81 16.53
C GLY A 75 4.95 -15.19 16.63
N PRO A 76 4.68 -15.71 17.85
CA PRO A 76 4.03 -17.01 18.03
C PRO A 76 2.68 -17.17 17.31
N LEU A 77 1.98 -16.08 17.01
CA LEU A 77 0.66 -16.10 16.38
C LEU A 77 0.66 -16.47 14.91
N VAL A 78 1.83 -16.50 14.28
CA VAL A 78 2.04 -17.03 12.92
C VAL A 78 2.90 -18.29 12.92
N GLY A 79 3.14 -18.89 14.10
CA GLY A 79 3.97 -20.08 14.26
C GLY A 79 5.47 -19.82 14.44
N ARG A 80 5.88 -18.55 14.58
CA ARG A 80 7.28 -18.17 14.78
C ARG A 80 7.68 -18.29 16.26
N GLY A 81 8.71 -19.08 16.54
CA GLY A 81 9.22 -19.31 17.90
C GLY A 81 8.46 -20.37 18.71
N SER A 82 7.32 -20.88 18.24
CA SER A 82 6.72 -22.10 18.78
C SER A 82 7.53 -23.32 18.33
N HIS A 83 7.84 -24.25 19.24
CA HIS A 83 8.45 -25.53 18.90
C HIS A 83 7.35 -26.59 18.74
N PRO A 84 7.35 -27.40 17.66
CA PRO A 84 8.20 -27.27 16.46
C PRO A 84 7.87 -26.03 15.63
N ARG A 85 8.90 -25.40 15.06
CA ARG A 85 8.80 -24.15 14.26
C ARG A 85 7.88 -24.38 13.07
N ILE A 86 6.71 -23.76 13.04
CA ILE A 86 5.80 -23.78 11.89
C ILE A 86 5.91 -22.44 11.15
N GLU A 87 7.15 -22.05 10.85
CA GLU A 87 7.46 -20.76 10.22
C GLU A 87 6.99 -20.75 8.75
N TYR A 88 6.98 -21.91 8.09
CA TYR A 88 6.74 -21.97 6.65
C TYR A 88 6.22 -23.33 6.16
N LEU A 89 4.94 -23.38 5.78
CA LEU A 89 4.35 -24.54 5.12
C LEU A 89 4.46 -24.36 3.60
N GLU A 90 5.22 -25.21 2.92
CA GLU A 90 5.53 -25.05 1.50
C GLU A 90 4.74 -25.99 0.60
N SER A 91 4.43 -27.20 1.08
CA SER A 91 3.76 -28.23 0.29
C SER A 91 2.82 -29.10 1.13
N LEU A 92 2.09 -29.95 0.44
CA LEU A 92 1.28 -31.01 1.02
C LEU A 92 1.88 -32.37 0.61
N THR A 93 1.73 -33.39 1.45
CA THR A 93 1.95 -34.79 1.03
C THR A 93 0.85 -35.21 0.03
N PRO A 94 0.99 -36.34 -0.67
CA PRO A 94 -0.09 -36.88 -1.49
C PRO A 94 -1.40 -37.09 -0.71
N ASP A 95 -1.30 -37.39 0.59
CA ASP A 95 -2.44 -37.58 1.49
C ASP A 95 -3.00 -36.25 2.06
N GLY A 96 -2.46 -35.10 1.63
CA GLY A 96 -2.90 -33.78 2.06
C GLY A 96 -2.39 -33.35 3.44
N GLU A 97 -1.37 -34.02 3.98
CA GLU A 97 -0.70 -33.62 5.23
C GLU A 97 0.23 -32.43 4.97
N PHE A 98 0.39 -31.56 5.96
CA PHE A 98 1.18 -30.35 5.79
C PHE A 98 2.67 -30.65 5.91
N VAL A 99 3.46 -30.24 4.90
CA VAL A 99 4.91 -30.38 4.93
C VAL A 99 5.54 -29.01 5.18
N ASN A 100 6.34 -28.96 6.23
CA ASN A 100 7.14 -27.81 6.60
C ASN A 100 8.60 -28.08 6.24
N TYR A 101 9.25 -27.12 5.62
CA TYR A 101 10.70 -27.14 5.42
C TYR A 101 11.32 -26.10 6.35
N TYR A 102 12.13 -26.56 7.29
CA TYR A 102 12.96 -25.67 8.08
C TYR A 102 14.41 -25.81 7.65
N TRP A 103 15.05 -24.66 7.45
CA TRP A 103 16.47 -24.55 7.18
C TRP A 103 17.19 -24.30 8.51
N SER A 104 17.98 -25.26 8.96
CA SER A 104 18.94 -25.05 10.05
C SER A 104 20.35 -25.39 9.58
N GLU A 105 21.26 -24.43 9.71
CA GLU A 105 22.72 -24.64 9.58
C GLU A 105 23.13 -25.36 8.28
N GLY A 106 22.50 -25.03 7.15
CA GLY A 106 22.86 -25.58 5.84
C GLY A 106 22.25 -26.95 5.54
N SER A 107 21.43 -27.52 6.41
CA SER A 107 20.58 -28.67 6.10
C SER A 107 19.11 -28.27 6.01
N SER A 108 18.44 -28.80 4.98
CA SER A 108 16.99 -28.70 4.83
C SER A 108 16.36 -29.96 5.41
N THR A 109 15.64 -29.81 6.51
CA THR A 109 14.87 -30.89 7.13
C THR A 109 13.39 -30.63 6.91
N SER A 110 12.66 -31.65 6.48
CA SER A 110 11.21 -31.60 6.36
C SER A 110 10.55 -32.23 7.58
N ALA A 111 9.44 -31.63 8.03
CA ALA A 111 8.57 -32.20 9.05
C ALA A 111 7.15 -32.31 8.47
N VAL A 112 6.54 -33.48 8.63
CA VAL A 112 5.17 -33.74 8.21
C VAL A 112 4.25 -33.56 9.41
N TYR A 113 3.25 -32.70 9.26
CA TYR A 113 2.27 -32.37 10.28
C TYR A 113 0.93 -33.01 9.94
N LYS A 114 0.54 -33.98 10.77
CA LYS A 114 -0.79 -34.61 10.70
C LYS A 114 -1.90 -33.69 11.19
N VAL A 115 -1.57 -32.80 12.14
CA VAL A 115 -2.50 -31.82 12.70
C VAL A 115 -2.22 -30.47 12.08
N VAL A 116 -3.29 -29.83 11.59
CA VAL A 116 -3.16 -28.51 10.97
C VAL A 116 -2.84 -27.48 12.04
N PRO A 117 -1.79 -26.68 11.88
CA PRO A 117 -1.46 -25.68 12.86
C PRO A 117 -2.55 -24.62 12.99
N ARG A 118 -2.68 -24.04 14.18
CA ARG A 118 -3.58 -22.92 14.42
C ARG A 118 -3.11 -21.64 13.73
N ALA A 119 -1.82 -21.55 13.49
CA ALA A 119 -1.15 -20.39 12.94
C ALA A 119 -0.11 -20.83 11.92
N CYS A 120 -0.10 -20.24 10.72
CA CYS A 120 1.01 -20.43 9.80
C CYS A 120 1.16 -19.27 8.81
N LYS A 121 2.34 -19.21 8.21
CA LYS A 121 2.63 -18.44 7.01
C LYS A 121 2.87 -19.38 5.84
N THR A 122 2.38 -19.00 4.66
CA THR A 122 2.69 -19.73 3.43
C THR A 122 2.78 -18.82 2.21
N HIS A 123 3.57 -19.25 1.23
CA HIS A 123 3.55 -18.75 -0.15
C HIS A 123 2.87 -19.70 -1.14
N SER A 124 2.38 -20.85 -0.65
CA SER A 124 1.79 -21.91 -1.45
C SER A 124 0.27 -21.80 -1.47
N GLN A 125 -0.29 -21.69 -2.67
CA GLN A 125 -1.74 -21.67 -2.87
C GLN A 125 -2.39 -22.94 -2.31
N ALA A 126 -1.82 -24.12 -2.57
CA ALA A 126 -2.39 -25.39 -2.13
C ALA A 126 -2.43 -25.50 -0.59
N VAL A 127 -1.38 -25.03 0.08
CA VAL A 127 -1.33 -24.99 1.55
C VAL A 127 -2.37 -24.02 2.09
N ALA A 128 -2.49 -22.82 1.51
CA ALA A 128 -3.48 -21.82 1.93
C ALA A 128 -4.91 -22.35 1.75
N GLN A 129 -5.20 -22.95 0.60
CA GLN A 129 -6.48 -23.60 0.32
C GLN A 129 -6.80 -24.67 1.37
N ARG A 130 -5.89 -25.61 1.58
CA ARG A 130 -6.08 -26.68 2.57
C ARG A 130 -6.30 -26.12 3.98
N PHE A 131 -5.61 -25.05 4.35
CA PHE A 131 -5.78 -24.40 5.65
C PHE A 131 -7.16 -23.76 5.82
N VAL A 132 -7.73 -23.19 4.75
CA VAL A 132 -9.10 -22.65 4.75
C VAL A 132 -10.14 -23.79 4.89
N GLU A 133 -9.95 -24.88 4.13
CA GLU A 133 -10.85 -26.04 4.10
C GLU A 133 -10.97 -26.75 5.45
N VAL A 134 -9.84 -27.00 6.12
CA VAL A 134 -9.76 -27.75 7.39
C VAL A 134 -10.14 -26.95 8.64
N GLY A 135 -10.77 -25.78 8.50
CA GLY A 135 -11.23 -25.01 9.66
C GLY A 135 -12.24 -25.80 10.49
N LEU A 136 -12.10 -25.79 11.82
CA LEU A 136 -13.03 -26.52 12.68
C LEU A 136 -14.30 -25.68 12.95
N PRO A 137 -15.45 -26.33 13.20
CA PRO A 137 -16.65 -25.64 13.66
C PRO A 137 -16.37 -24.80 14.92
N GLY A 138 -16.85 -23.55 14.94
CA GLY A 138 -16.68 -22.64 16.07
C GLY A 138 -15.39 -21.81 16.10
N GLU A 139 -14.45 -22.05 15.19
CA GLU A 139 -13.22 -21.24 15.07
C GLU A 139 -13.41 -20.11 14.05
N ASN A 140 -12.95 -18.89 14.37
CA ASN A 140 -12.77 -17.88 13.32
C ASN A 140 -11.42 -18.11 12.61
N LEU A 141 -11.42 -17.95 11.29
CA LEU A 141 -10.22 -17.98 10.46
C LEU A 141 -9.85 -16.57 10.02
N TRP A 142 -8.70 -16.10 10.49
CA TRP A 142 -8.09 -14.83 10.12
C TRP A 142 -7.09 -15.03 8.99
N LEU A 143 -7.49 -14.62 7.79
CA LEU A 143 -6.68 -14.66 6.58
C LEU A 143 -6.07 -13.28 6.34
N LEU A 144 -4.79 -13.13 6.67
CA LEU A 144 -4.01 -11.93 6.42
C LEU A 144 -3.29 -12.08 5.09
N ILE A 145 -3.59 -11.17 4.16
CA ILE A 145 -3.04 -11.16 2.80
C ILE A 145 -2.16 -9.93 2.64
N LEU A 146 -0.87 -10.14 2.39
CA LEU A 146 0.03 -9.04 2.06
C LEU A 146 0.18 -8.91 0.55
N VAL A 147 0.00 -7.68 0.07
CA VAL A 147 0.24 -7.30 -1.32
C VAL A 147 1.32 -6.21 -1.37
N ARG A 148 1.86 -6.02 -2.57
CA ARG A 148 2.87 -5.00 -2.88
C ARG A 148 2.73 -4.62 -4.34
N ASP A 149 3.11 -3.40 -4.68
CA ASP A 149 3.31 -2.99 -6.07
C ASP A 149 4.10 -4.09 -6.83
N PRO A 150 3.52 -4.67 -7.91
CA PRO A 150 4.14 -5.76 -8.64
C PRO A 150 5.54 -5.38 -9.17
N PHE A 151 5.76 -4.13 -9.57
CA PHE A 151 7.06 -3.68 -10.06
C PHE A 151 8.11 -3.67 -8.92
N ALA A 152 7.83 -2.98 -7.82
CA ALA A 152 8.70 -2.98 -6.65
C ALA A 152 8.95 -4.40 -6.08
N ARG A 153 7.93 -5.27 -6.11
CA ARG A 153 8.03 -6.67 -5.68
C ARG A 153 9.00 -7.46 -6.55
N VAL A 154 8.93 -7.30 -7.87
CA VAL A 154 9.82 -8.00 -8.83
C VAL A 154 11.27 -7.57 -8.63
N ILE A 155 11.56 -6.27 -8.49
CA ILE A 155 12.93 -5.80 -8.20
C ILE A 155 13.42 -6.38 -6.88
N SER A 156 12.60 -6.34 -5.82
CA SER A 156 12.95 -6.94 -4.52
C SER A 156 13.23 -8.44 -4.61
N ALA A 157 12.45 -9.18 -5.41
CA ALA A 157 12.62 -10.62 -5.60
C ALA A 157 13.89 -10.93 -6.41
N PHE A 158 14.13 -10.16 -7.45
CA PHE A 158 15.34 -10.27 -8.27
C PHE A 158 16.59 -10.07 -7.42
N PHE A 159 16.64 -9.00 -6.62
CA PHE A 159 17.82 -8.70 -5.79
C PHE A 159 18.06 -9.68 -4.64
N GLN A 160 17.01 -10.30 -4.08
CA GLN A 160 17.23 -11.38 -3.11
C GLN A 160 17.93 -12.59 -3.72
N ASN A 161 17.77 -12.82 -5.02
CA ASN A 161 18.22 -14.03 -5.68
C ASN A 161 19.42 -13.79 -6.61
N LEU A 162 20.15 -12.66 -6.48
CA LEU A 162 21.30 -12.33 -7.33
C LEU A 162 22.31 -13.47 -7.44
N GLU A 163 22.74 -14.02 -6.30
CA GLU A 163 23.73 -15.10 -6.25
C GLU A 163 23.21 -16.37 -6.94
N ARG A 164 21.91 -16.68 -6.77
CA ARG A 164 21.26 -17.81 -7.46
C ARG A 164 21.17 -17.62 -8.98
N PHE A 165 21.23 -16.38 -9.45
CA PHE A 165 21.26 -16.03 -10.87
C PHE A 165 22.69 -15.86 -11.41
N GLY A 166 23.72 -16.13 -10.59
CA GLY A 166 25.13 -15.99 -10.98
C GLY A 166 25.65 -14.56 -10.91
N PHE A 167 24.94 -13.65 -10.24
CA PHE A 167 25.40 -12.27 -10.01
C PHE A 167 26.11 -12.15 -8.67
N GLY A 168 27.09 -11.25 -8.60
CA GLY A 168 27.91 -11.02 -7.42
C GLY A 168 28.27 -9.55 -7.24
N ARG A 169 29.24 -9.28 -6.37
CA ARG A 169 29.67 -7.91 -6.01
C ARG A 169 30.18 -7.09 -7.19
N ASN A 170 30.67 -7.75 -8.24
CA ASN A 170 31.21 -7.11 -9.44
C ASN A 170 30.16 -6.97 -10.57
N SER A 171 28.90 -7.33 -10.32
CA SER A 171 27.85 -7.19 -11.33
C SER A 171 27.51 -5.73 -11.61
N THR A 172 27.24 -5.42 -12.88
CA THR A 172 26.91 -4.06 -13.32
C THR A 172 25.40 -3.88 -13.51
N VAL A 173 24.93 -2.64 -13.42
CA VAL A 173 23.52 -2.29 -13.70
C VAL A 173 23.09 -2.75 -15.10
N ALA A 174 23.97 -2.68 -16.10
CA ALA A 174 23.68 -3.11 -17.46
C ALA A 174 23.42 -4.63 -17.54
N GLN A 175 24.26 -5.45 -16.88
CA GLN A 175 24.06 -6.90 -16.81
C GLN A 175 22.74 -7.26 -16.14
N LEU A 176 22.45 -6.62 -15.00
CA LEU A 176 21.20 -6.83 -14.28
C LEU A 176 19.98 -6.41 -15.10
N THR A 177 20.08 -5.29 -15.83
CA THR A 177 19.01 -4.76 -16.69
C THR A 177 18.70 -5.71 -17.83
N ALA A 178 19.73 -6.18 -18.53
CA ALA A 178 19.58 -7.14 -19.62
C ALA A 178 18.92 -8.44 -19.14
N TRP A 179 19.30 -8.91 -17.94
CA TRP A 179 18.72 -10.13 -17.37
C TRP A 179 17.24 -9.97 -16.99
N LEU A 180 16.89 -8.87 -16.31
CA LEU A 180 15.53 -8.64 -15.84
C LEU A 180 14.58 -8.36 -17.02
N ARG A 181 15.06 -7.68 -18.07
CA ARG A 181 14.26 -7.36 -19.26
C ARG A 181 13.62 -8.59 -19.91
N ILE A 182 14.35 -9.72 -19.94
CA ILE A 182 13.86 -10.97 -20.54
C ILE A 182 12.76 -11.62 -19.70
N ARG A 183 12.64 -11.25 -18.41
CA ARG A 183 11.79 -11.93 -17.41
C ARG A 183 10.74 -11.05 -16.76
N GLU A 184 10.79 -9.74 -16.97
CA GLU A 184 9.94 -8.79 -16.25
C GLU A 184 8.45 -9.09 -16.43
N LYS A 185 7.99 -9.29 -17.68
CA LYS A 185 6.58 -9.56 -18.00
C LYS A 185 6.00 -10.76 -17.24
N ARG A 186 6.72 -11.88 -17.22
CA ARG A 186 6.32 -13.09 -16.47
C ARG A 186 6.33 -12.85 -14.96
N SER A 187 7.22 -11.99 -14.49
CA SER A 187 7.44 -11.78 -13.05
C SER A 187 6.42 -10.82 -12.46
N THR A 188 6.02 -9.79 -13.22
CA THR A 188 5.03 -8.78 -12.81
C THR A 188 3.59 -9.29 -12.93
N SER A 189 3.32 -10.23 -13.86
CA SER A 189 1.96 -10.75 -14.10
C SER A 189 1.41 -11.64 -12.97
N ARG A 190 2.22 -12.01 -11.98
CA ARG A 190 1.75 -12.84 -10.85
C ARG A 190 1.06 -11.97 -9.81
N SER A 191 -0.24 -12.17 -9.61
CA SER A 191 -1.00 -11.59 -8.51
C SER A 191 -1.42 -12.66 -7.51
N ILE A 192 -1.42 -12.33 -6.22
CA ILE A 192 -2.01 -13.22 -5.21
C ILE A 192 -3.53 -13.28 -5.33
N ILE A 193 -4.14 -12.21 -5.85
CA ILE A 193 -5.60 -12.08 -5.97
C ILE A 193 -6.15 -13.18 -6.89
N ASP A 194 -5.42 -13.50 -7.96
CA ASP A 194 -5.80 -14.52 -8.94
C ASP A 194 -5.86 -15.93 -8.35
N THR A 195 -5.21 -16.14 -7.20
CA THR A 195 -5.20 -17.44 -6.50
C THR A 195 -6.32 -17.59 -5.47
N LEU A 196 -6.98 -16.48 -5.12
CA LEU A 196 -7.97 -16.47 -4.05
C LEU A 196 -9.23 -17.27 -4.36
N PRO A 197 -9.74 -17.32 -5.62
CA PRO A 197 -10.88 -18.17 -5.91
C PRO A 197 -10.65 -19.63 -5.55
N GLN A 198 -9.45 -20.15 -5.84
CA GLN A 198 -9.09 -21.52 -5.46
C GLN A 198 -8.86 -21.67 -3.96
N VAL A 199 -8.20 -20.69 -3.31
CA VAL A 199 -7.95 -20.73 -1.86
C VAL A 199 -9.24 -20.67 -1.04
N LEU A 200 -10.22 -19.88 -1.49
CA LEU A 200 -11.48 -19.69 -0.79
C LEU A 200 -12.55 -20.71 -1.21
N GLY A 201 -12.33 -21.43 -2.32
CA GLY A 201 -13.31 -22.37 -2.89
C GLY A 201 -14.51 -21.70 -3.54
N GLU A 202 -14.45 -20.38 -3.77
CA GLU A 202 -15.53 -19.57 -4.33
C GLU A 202 -15.01 -18.28 -4.97
N GLY A 203 -15.84 -17.62 -5.77
CA GLY A 203 -15.54 -16.30 -6.32
C GLY A 203 -15.28 -15.26 -5.23
N ILE A 204 -14.50 -14.24 -5.57
CA ILE A 204 -14.08 -13.18 -4.64
C ILE A 204 -14.98 -11.95 -4.68
N GLU A 205 -16.06 -11.91 -5.46
CA GLU A 205 -16.94 -10.75 -5.70
C GLU A 205 -17.47 -10.09 -4.42
N TRP A 206 -17.58 -10.85 -3.33
CA TRP A 206 -18.01 -10.37 -2.01
C TRP A 206 -16.96 -9.54 -1.27
N LEU A 207 -15.68 -9.61 -1.66
CA LEU A 207 -14.64 -8.75 -1.07
C LEU A 207 -14.85 -7.29 -1.49
N PRO A 208 -14.89 -6.34 -0.54
CA PRO A 208 -15.04 -4.93 -0.86
C PRO A 208 -13.83 -4.40 -1.63
N LEU A 209 -13.94 -3.17 -2.12
CA LEU A 209 -12.80 -2.45 -2.67
C LEU A 209 -11.81 -2.11 -1.54
N PHE A 210 -10.54 -1.97 -1.92
CA PHE A 210 -9.53 -1.46 -0.99
C PHE A 210 -9.87 -0.03 -0.58
N ASN A 211 -9.84 0.24 0.73
CA ASN A 211 -10.13 1.56 1.26
C ASN A 211 -8.81 2.31 1.48
N HIS A 212 -8.54 3.28 0.62
CA HIS A 212 -7.33 4.09 0.68
C HIS A 212 -7.25 4.98 1.93
N SER A 213 -8.38 5.35 2.53
CA SER A 213 -8.40 6.16 3.76
C SER A 213 -8.07 5.34 5.01
N SER A 214 -8.50 4.07 5.05
CA SER A 214 -8.17 3.15 6.15
C SER A 214 -6.93 2.30 5.91
N HIS A 215 -6.35 2.40 4.70
CA HIS A 215 -5.18 1.65 4.23
C HIS A 215 -5.33 0.13 4.32
N ASP A 216 -6.57 -0.37 4.23
CA ASP A 216 -6.89 -1.80 4.30
C ASP A 216 -8.04 -2.21 3.37
N LEU A 217 -8.11 -3.51 3.08
CA LEU A 217 -9.35 -4.16 2.65
C LEU A 217 -9.74 -5.13 3.77
N TRP A 218 -10.91 -4.93 4.33
CA TRP A 218 -11.43 -5.74 5.42
C TRP A 218 -12.77 -6.35 5.05
N ALA A 219 -12.88 -7.67 5.19
CA ALA A 219 -14.09 -8.40 4.85
C ALA A 219 -14.38 -9.50 5.88
N VAL A 220 -15.67 -9.74 6.12
CA VAL A 220 -16.14 -10.77 7.04
C VAL A 220 -17.21 -11.60 6.34
N ARG A 221 -17.04 -12.92 6.36
CA ARG A 221 -18.02 -13.86 5.80
C ARG A 221 -18.09 -15.13 6.65
N GLY A 222 -19.17 -15.28 7.41
CA GLY A 222 -19.30 -16.37 8.38
C GLY A 222 -18.13 -16.37 9.37
N ARG A 223 -17.38 -17.48 9.41
CA ARG A 223 -16.16 -17.63 10.23
C ARG A 223 -14.90 -17.00 9.63
N LEU A 224 -14.93 -16.62 8.36
CA LEU A 224 -13.77 -16.06 7.67
C LEU A 224 -13.66 -14.56 7.93
N ARG A 225 -12.44 -14.12 8.25
CA ARG A 225 -12.02 -12.74 8.46
C ARG A 225 -10.85 -12.47 7.51
N VAL A 226 -11.04 -11.65 6.48
CA VAL A 226 -10.02 -11.39 5.46
C VAL A 226 -9.51 -9.96 5.61
N LEU A 227 -8.20 -9.83 5.77
CA LEU A 227 -7.51 -8.54 5.88
C LEU A 227 -6.41 -8.44 4.83
N PHE A 228 -6.51 -7.49 3.91
CA PHE A 228 -5.40 -7.14 3.03
C PHE A 228 -4.63 -5.95 3.59
N LEU A 229 -3.31 -6.05 3.49
CA LEU A 229 -2.40 -4.96 3.81
C LEU A 229 -1.44 -4.76 2.64
N ARG A 230 -1.20 -3.49 2.28
CA ARG A 230 -0.18 -3.11 1.29
C ARG A 230 1.15 -2.88 1.97
N MET A 231 2.23 -3.39 1.38
CA MET A 231 3.59 -3.10 1.85
C MET A 231 3.89 -1.59 1.87
N GLU A 232 3.31 -0.86 0.91
CA GLU A 232 3.40 0.59 0.78
C GLU A 232 2.81 1.32 1.99
N ASP A 233 1.85 0.71 2.69
CA ASP A 233 1.22 1.26 3.90
C ASP A 233 1.76 0.64 5.19
N SER A 234 2.97 0.06 5.17
CA SER A 234 3.53 -0.68 6.32
C SER A 234 3.64 0.13 7.61
N LEU A 235 3.79 1.45 7.53
CA LEU A 235 3.76 2.35 8.70
C LEU A 235 2.40 2.35 9.41
N HIS A 236 1.31 2.02 8.71
CA HIS A 236 -0.04 1.94 9.26
C HIS A 236 -0.41 0.53 9.76
N TRP A 237 0.38 -0.51 9.48
CA TRP A 237 0.04 -1.88 9.86
C TRP A 237 -0.23 -2.05 11.36
N PRO A 238 0.56 -1.48 12.30
CA PRO A 238 0.27 -1.58 13.72
C PRO A 238 -1.13 -1.06 14.10
N SER A 239 -1.55 0.09 13.57
CA SER A 239 -2.86 0.67 13.87
C SER A 239 -4.00 -0.09 13.20
N ILE A 240 -3.77 -0.62 11.99
CA ILE A 240 -4.74 -1.50 11.30
C ILE A 240 -4.93 -2.80 12.09
N ILE A 241 -3.85 -3.44 12.52
CA ILE A 241 -3.89 -4.71 13.27
C ILE A 241 -4.55 -4.50 14.63
N LEU A 242 -4.25 -3.41 15.34
CA LEU A 242 -4.94 -3.05 16.57
C LEU A 242 -6.44 -2.87 16.34
N ARG A 243 -6.82 -2.13 15.30
CA ARG A 243 -8.22 -1.86 14.96
C ARG A 243 -9.00 -3.10 14.54
N ARG A 244 -8.36 -4.03 13.81
CA ARG A 244 -9.05 -5.20 13.22
C ARG A 244 -8.97 -6.45 14.09
N LEU A 245 -7.82 -6.71 14.71
CA LEU A 245 -7.58 -7.90 15.52
C LEU A 245 -7.68 -7.60 17.04
N GLY A 246 -7.69 -6.34 17.47
CA GLY A 246 -7.60 -5.98 18.88
C GLY A 246 -6.19 -6.20 19.44
N MET A 247 -5.17 -6.17 18.57
CA MET A 247 -3.82 -6.61 18.88
C MET A 247 -2.80 -5.50 18.68
N LEU A 248 -2.02 -5.20 19.73
CA LEU A 248 -0.88 -4.31 19.60
C LEU A 248 0.31 -5.10 19.03
N VAL A 249 0.86 -4.62 17.92
CA VAL A 249 2.07 -5.19 17.31
C VAL A 249 3.12 -4.11 17.10
N GLN A 250 4.39 -4.50 17.17
CA GLN A 250 5.52 -3.62 16.85
C GLN A 250 6.25 -4.22 15.66
N LEU A 251 6.40 -3.43 14.58
CA LEU A 251 7.20 -3.85 13.44
C LEU A 251 8.68 -3.71 13.83
N PRO A 252 9.50 -4.76 13.64
CA PRO A 252 10.91 -4.67 13.95
C PRO A 252 11.62 -3.74 12.96
N THR A 253 12.65 -3.05 13.43
CA THR A 253 13.72 -2.50 12.58
C THR A 253 14.66 -3.64 12.18
N ALA A 254 14.19 -4.54 11.33
CA ALA A 254 14.97 -5.67 10.84
C ALA A 254 14.90 -5.76 9.32
N ASN A 255 15.92 -6.38 8.70
CA ASN A 255 15.99 -6.60 7.25
C ASN A 255 16.01 -5.27 6.46
N SER A 256 16.79 -4.29 6.94
CA SER A 256 17.07 -3.06 6.18
C SER A 256 17.69 -3.44 4.83
N GLY A 257 17.18 -2.84 3.76
CA GLY A 257 17.78 -3.00 2.44
C GLY A 257 19.18 -2.40 2.34
N GLU A 258 19.48 -1.43 3.21
CA GLU A 258 20.72 -0.65 3.22
C GLU A 258 21.92 -1.47 3.70
N ASP A 259 21.68 -2.42 4.62
CA ASP A 259 22.72 -3.28 5.21
C ASP A 259 23.16 -4.43 4.27
N LYS A 260 22.48 -4.61 3.14
CA LYS A 260 22.75 -5.71 2.23
C LYS A 260 23.96 -5.41 1.37
N TRP A 261 24.76 -6.42 1.06
CA TRP A 261 25.98 -6.26 0.24
C TRP A 261 25.70 -5.60 -1.13
N TYR A 262 24.49 -5.76 -1.65
CA TYR A 262 24.04 -5.21 -2.92
C TYR A 262 23.32 -3.85 -2.79
N SER A 263 23.29 -3.19 -1.64
CA SER A 263 22.48 -1.98 -1.42
C SER A 263 22.82 -0.83 -2.38
N LYS A 264 24.11 -0.57 -2.62
CA LYS A 264 24.58 0.42 -3.61
C LYS A 264 24.14 0.06 -5.04
N LEU A 265 24.31 -1.21 -5.43
CA LEU A 265 23.92 -1.72 -6.75
C LEU A 265 22.39 -1.67 -6.94
N TYR A 266 21.64 -1.95 -5.89
CA TYR A 266 20.18 -1.84 -5.85
C TYR A 266 19.70 -0.41 -6.06
N GLY A 267 20.31 0.56 -5.35
CA GLY A 267 20.01 1.98 -5.53
C GLY A 267 20.29 2.45 -6.96
N ALA A 268 21.47 2.13 -7.49
CA ALA A 268 21.84 2.46 -8.87
C ALA A 268 20.86 1.83 -9.88
N PHE A 269 20.56 0.53 -9.74
CA PHE A 269 19.60 -0.15 -10.60
C PHE A 269 18.21 0.47 -10.55
N LYS A 270 17.66 0.74 -9.36
CA LYS A 270 16.34 1.38 -9.21
C LYS A 270 16.29 2.76 -9.84
N SER A 271 17.37 3.53 -9.78
CA SER A 271 17.42 4.87 -10.39
C SER A 271 17.41 4.84 -11.91
N SER A 272 17.90 3.76 -12.54
CA SER A 272 18.07 3.69 -14.00
C SER A 272 17.11 2.73 -14.70
N TYR A 273 16.55 1.75 -13.99
CA TYR A 273 15.71 0.72 -14.59
C TYR A 273 14.30 1.22 -14.85
N VAL A 274 13.88 1.16 -16.10
CA VAL A 274 12.52 1.49 -16.54
C VAL A 274 11.88 0.25 -17.14
N TYR A 275 10.67 -0.11 -16.71
CA TYR A 275 9.93 -1.24 -17.29
C TYR A 275 9.51 -0.95 -18.73
N GLY A 276 9.47 -1.99 -19.58
CA GLY A 276 8.96 -1.84 -20.94
C GLY A 276 7.47 -1.49 -20.93
N ASN A 277 7.02 -0.66 -21.87
CA ASN A 277 5.61 -0.27 -21.97
C ASN A 277 4.68 -1.49 -22.07
N ASP A 278 5.07 -2.50 -22.86
CA ASP A 278 4.33 -3.74 -23.00
C ASP A 278 4.18 -4.51 -21.68
N THR A 279 5.19 -4.46 -20.81
CA THR A 279 5.16 -5.04 -19.47
C THR A 279 4.26 -4.24 -18.54
N VAL A 280 4.32 -2.90 -18.62
CA VAL A 280 3.45 -2.02 -17.84
C VAL A 280 1.99 -2.25 -18.21
N ASP A 281 1.66 -2.21 -19.49
CA ASP A 281 0.30 -2.40 -20.01
C ASP A 281 -0.26 -3.78 -19.66
N ALA A 282 0.54 -4.84 -19.83
CA ALA A 282 0.13 -6.19 -19.45
C ALA A 282 -0.13 -6.32 -17.95
N THR A 283 0.71 -5.70 -17.12
CA THR A 283 0.57 -5.74 -15.65
C THR A 283 -0.67 -4.95 -15.20
N LEU A 284 -0.90 -3.77 -15.77
CA LEU A 284 -2.07 -2.95 -15.49
C LEU A 284 -3.36 -3.60 -15.97
N SER A 285 -3.34 -4.26 -17.13
CA SER A 285 -4.50 -4.99 -17.65
C SER A 285 -4.88 -6.16 -16.74
N ALA A 286 -3.89 -6.89 -16.23
CA ALA A 286 -4.11 -7.95 -15.25
C ALA A 286 -4.64 -7.40 -13.90
N ALA A 287 -4.11 -6.27 -13.43
CA ALA A 287 -4.56 -5.64 -12.19
C ALA A 287 -5.99 -5.07 -12.31
N ALA A 288 -6.32 -4.44 -13.43
CA ALA A 288 -7.64 -3.87 -13.70
C ALA A 288 -8.75 -4.93 -13.68
N TRP A 289 -8.45 -6.15 -14.13
CA TRP A 289 -9.39 -7.27 -14.11
C TRP A 289 -9.84 -7.67 -12.70
N SER A 290 -9.03 -7.37 -11.68
CA SER A 290 -9.41 -7.67 -10.29
C SER A 290 -10.47 -6.72 -9.72
N GLY A 291 -10.75 -5.58 -10.38
CA GLY A 291 -11.70 -4.53 -9.95
C GLY A 291 -11.39 -3.90 -8.58
N ARG A 292 -10.44 -4.47 -7.86
CA ARG A 292 -10.03 -4.20 -6.49
C ARG A 292 -8.62 -3.69 -6.57
N ASP A 293 -8.50 -2.44 -6.97
CA ASP A 293 -7.22 -1.80 -7.23
C ASP A 293 -6.42 -1.58 -5.94
N VAL A 294 -5.82 -2.68 -5.45
CA VAL A 294 -4.90 -2.66 -4.30
C VAL A 294 -3.55 -2.06 -4.71
N SER A 295 -3.32 -1.80 -6.00
CA SER A 295 -2.04 -1.41 -6.56
C SER A 295 -1.97 0.03 -7.08
N ARG A 296 -3.01 0.86 -6.88
CA ARG A 296 -3.11 2.22 -7.44
C ARG A 296 -2.13 3.27 -6.87
N ASN A 297 -0.90 2.86 -6.59
CA ASN A 297 0.27 3.74 -6.47
C ASN A 297 1.25 3.54 -7.64
N ILE A 298 0.89 2.82 -8.71
CA ILE A 298 1.74 2.72 -9.91
C ILE A 298 1.84 4.12 -10.53
N PRO A 299 2.99 4.80 -10.47
CA PRO A 299 3.18 6.05 -11.17
C PRO A 299 3.19 5.69 -12.65
N THR A 300 2.11 6.00 -13.36
CA THR A 300 2.11 5.97 -14.82
C THR A 300 3.01 7.11 -15.32
N ARG A 301 4.34 6.88 -15.35
CA ARG A 301 5.40 7.53 -16.16
C ARG A 301 6.75 7.53 -15.43
N PRO A 302 7.89 7.63 -16.15
CA PRO A 302 9.25 7.53 -15.59
C PRO A 302 9.70 8.71 -14.71
N GLU A 303 8.81 9.63 -14.31
CA GLU A 303 9.19 10.86 -13.59
C GLU A 303 9.04 10.79 -12.06
N CYS A 304 8.66 9.65 -11.47
CA CYS A 304 8.49 9.57 -10.01
C CYS A 304 9.42 8.55 -9.35
N ASN A 305 10.68 8.93 -9.24
CA ASN A 305 11.54 8.45 -8.16
C ASN A 305 11.47 9.44 -6.99
N ILE A 306 10.99 8.96 -5.84
CA ILE A 306 11.08 9.60 -4.52
C ILE A 306 10.11 10.78 -4.37
N PHE A 307 9.64 11.05 -3.14
CA PHE A 307 8.72 12.14 -2.76
C PHE A 307 9.29 13.54 -3.07
N ARG A 308 9.45 13.86 -4.34
CA ARG A 308 9.80 15.17 -4.86
C ARG A 308 8.82 15.43 -5.99
N VAL A 309 7.81 16.25 -5.71
CA VAL A 309 6.97 16.82 -6.77
C VAL A 309 7.86 17.80 -7.53
N GLU A 310 8.56 17.31 -8.56
CA GLU A 310 9.28 18.18 -9.49
C GLU A 310 8.28 18.67 -10.54
N LEU A 311 7.72 19.85 -10.27
CA LEU A 311 6.95 20.57 -11.26
C LEU A 311 7.94 21.18 -12.28
N THR A 312 8.07 20.55 -13.44
CA THR A 312 8.95 21.04 -14.52
C THR A 312 8.16 21.91 -15.50
N GLY A 313 8.82 22.88 -16.14
CA GLY A 313 8.18 23.72 -17.18
C GLY A 313 7.30 24.87 -16.67
N LEU A 314 7.11 25.02 -15.36
CA LEU A 314 6.27 26.04 -14.70
C LEU A 314 6.57 27.52 -15.02
N ASN A 315 7.70 27.80 -15.66
CA ASN A 315 8.13 29.14 -16.02
C ASN A 315 8.18 29.36 -17.53
N LYS A 316 7.54 28.49 -18.31
CA LYS A 316 7.51 28.58 -19.77
C LYS A 316 6.09 28.86 -20.26
N PRO A 317 5.93 29.68 -21.31
CA PRO A 317 4.66 29.84 -22.00
C PRO A 317 4.05 28.48 -22.40
N GLY A 318 2.75 28.31 -22.13
CA GLY A 318 2.02 27.06 -22.39
C GLY A 318 1.83 26.17 -21.15
N ASP A 319 2.47 26.50 -20.01
CA ASP A 319 2.15 25.92 -18.72
C ASP A 319 0.98 26.65 -18.05
N CYS A 320 0.05 25.91 -17.46
CA CYS A 320 -1.18 26.49 -16.92
C CYS A 320 -0.95 27.41 -15.71
N VAL A 321 0.09 27.18 -14.89
CA VAL A 321 0.44 28.03 -13.75
C VAL A 321 1.14 29.30 -14.25
N HIS A 322 2.08 29.16 -15.19
CA HIS A 322 2.73 30.28 -15.84
C HIS A 322 1.71 31.24 -16.48
N ASP A 323 0.82 30.70 -17.31
CA ASP A 323 -0.12 31.49 -18.11
C ASP A 323 -1.19 32.16 -17.22
N ALA A 324 -1.63 31.49 -16.16
CA ALA A 324 -2.53 32.08 -15.17
C ALA A 324 -1.88 33.24 -14.40
N LEU A 325 -0.62 33.09 -13.96
CA LEU A 325 0.09 34.17 -13.27
C LEU A 325 0.37 35.36 -14.19
N GLN A 326 0.81 35.12 -15.42
CA GLN A 326 1.02 36.16 -16.42
C GLN A 326 -0.25 36.95 -16.72
N LYS A 327 -1.40 36.28 -16.85
CA LYS A 327 -2.70 36.93 -17.04
C LYS A 327 -3.04 37.90 -15.91
N GLU A 328 -2.65 37.57 -14.68
CA GLU A 328 -2.83 38.41 -13.50
C GLU A 328 -1.63 39.34 -13.24
N GLY A 329 -0.72 39.53 -14.20
CA GLY A 329 0.44 40.43 -14.07
C GLY A 329 1.51 39.97 -13.08
N CYS A 330 1.50 38.69 -12.71
CA CYS A 330 2.47 38.07 -11.82
C CYS A 330 3.60 37.39 -12.60
N THR A 331 4.82 37.43 -12.07
CA THR A 331 5.97 36.68 -12.59
C THR A 331 6.44 35.66 -11.56
N LEU A 332 6.64 34.42 -11.98
CA LEU A 332 7.03 33.34 -11.09
C LEU A 332 8.50 33.48 -10.68
N VAL A 333 8.81 33.37 -9.38
CA VAL A 333 10.19 33.43 -8.90
C VAL A 333 10.89 32.12 -9.25
N ILE A 334 12.09 32.16 -9.83
CA ILE A 334 12.85 30.94 -10.18
C ILE A 334 13.06 30.08 -8.92
N GLY A 335 12.63 28.82 -8.95
CA GLY A 335 12.67 27.92 -7.80
C GLY A 335 11.65 28.26 -6.70
N GLY A 336 10.71 29.16 -6.98
CA GLY A 336 9.72 29.67 -6.04
C GLY A 336 8.57 28.71 -5.74
N ILE A 337 8.52 27.53 -6.37
CA ILE A 337 7.53 26.51 -6.05
C ILE A 337 8.17 25.44 -5.17
N THR A 338 7.66 25.31 -3.96
CA THR A 338 8.15 24.36 -2.95
C THR A 338 7.01 23.54 -2.40
N TYR A 339 7.27 22.26 -2.11
CA TYR A 339 6.33 21.37 -1.44
C TYR A 339 6.81 21.08 -0.02
N ASP A 340 5.94 21.33 0.96
CA ASP A 340 6.14 20.91 2.35
C ASP A 340 5.37 19.62 2.60
N ALA A 341 6.12 18.51 2.70
CA ALA A 341 5.53 17.19 2.93
C ALA A 341 4.95 17.01 4.35
N ALA A 342 5.40 17.79 5.34
CA ALA A 342 4.87 17.72 6.70
C ALA A 342 3.50 18.41 6.79
N ALA A 343 3.30 19.49 6.03
CA ALA A 343 2.06 20.23 5.96
C ALA A 343 1.10 19.79 4.82
N ASP A 344 1.57 18.94 3.90
CA ASP A 344 0.91 18.61 2.62
C ASP A 344 0.50 19.87 1.83
N ASP A 345 1.42 20.85 1.75
CA ASP A 345 1.17 22.19 1.23
C ASP A 345 2.15 22.57 0.11
N ILE A 346 1.64 23.20 -0.95
CA ILE A 346 2.46 23.71 -2.06
C ILE A 346 2.48 25.23 -1.96
N GLN A 347 3.68 25.78 -1.80
CA GLN A 347 3.93 27.22 -1.76
C GLN A 347 4.44 27.68 -3.12
N VAL A 348 3.85 28.74 -3.66
CA VAL A 348 4.24 29.40 -4.91
C VAL A 348 4.65 30.83 -4.61
N ALA A 349 5.91 31.16 -4.84
CA ALA A 349 6.43 32.52 -4.79
C ALA A 349 6.38 33.17 -6.17
N ALA A 350 5.75 34.34 -6.24
CA ALA A 350 5.63 35.16 -7.44
C ALA A 350 5.85 36.64 -7.10
N ASN A 351 6.17 37.46 -8.10
CA ASN A 351 6.23 38.91 -7.98
C ASN A 351 5.05 39.51 -8.76
N TYR A 352 4.24 40.32 -8.08
CA TYR A 352 3.28 41.20 -8.75
C TYR A 352 3.93 42.59 -8.85
N SER A 353 4.39 42.95 -10.06
CA SER A 353 5.29 44.09 -10.25
C SER A 353 6.55 43.97 -9.36
N PHE A 354 6.78 44.90 -8.42
CA PHE A 354 7.90 44.89 -7.48
C PHE A 354 7.59 44.22 -6.14
N LEU A 355 6.34 43.77 -5.91
CA LEU A 355 5.91 43.22 -4.63
C LEU A 355 6.01 41.68 -4.65
N PRO A 356 6.79 41.06 -3.74
CA PRO A 356 6.79 39.61 -3.59
C PRO A 356 5.48 39.13 -2.95
N VAL A 357 4.88 38.10 -3.54
CA VAL A 357 3.63 37.46 -3.11
C VAL A 357 3.90 35.97 -2.93
N LYS A 358 3.34 35.40 -1.85
CA LYS A 358 3.33 33.96 -1.61
C LYS A 358 1.90 33.44 -1.68
N ILE A 359 1.70 32.38 -2.46
CA ILE A 359 0.40 31.73 -2.65
C ILE A 359 0.54 30.30 -2.11
N SER A 360 -0.31 29.92 -1.17
CA SER A 360 -0.38 28.55 -0.64
C SER A 360 -1.54 27.82 -1.30
N LEU A 361 -1.27 26.68 -1.93
CA LEU A 361 -2.27 25.88 -2.63
C LEU A 361 -2.80 24.82 -1.68
N THR A 362 -4.06 24.97 -1.28
CA THR A 362 -4.73 23.96 -0.47
C THR A 362 -5.26 22.83 -1.36
N LYS A 363 -5.00 21.59 -0.95
CA LYS A 363 -5.57 20.40 -1.55
C LYS A 363 -7.09 20.43 -1.46
N LEU A 364 -7.77 20.40 -2.59
CA LEU A 364 -9.22 20.24 -2.61
C LEU A 364 -9.60 18.83 -2.13
N PRO A 365 -10.69 18.66 -1.38
CA PRO A 365 -11.21 17.34 -1.07
C PRO A 365 -11.55 16.59 -2.38
N PRO A 366 -11.52 15.25 -2.39
CA PRO A 366 -11.88 14.47 -3.57
C PRO A 366 -13.26 14.90 -4.06
N ILE A 367 -13.36 15.28 -5.33
CA ILE A 367 -14.67 15.53 -5.95
C ILE A 367 -15.41 14.19 -5.95
N PRO A 368 -16.60 14.08 -5.33
CA PRO A 368 -17.39 12.87 -5.41
C PRO A 368 -17.67 12.58 -6.88
N LEU A 369 -17.23 11.42 -7.37
CA LEU A 369 -17.62 10.96 -8.70
C LEU A 369 -19.13 10.79 -8.68
N MET A 370 -19.84 11.71 -9.35
CA MET A 370 -21.25 11.54 -9.69
C MET A 370 -21.35 10.30 -10.57
N VAL A 371 -21.67 9.15 -9.95
CA VAL A 371 -22.00 7.93 -10.66
C VAL A 371 -23.25 8.26 -11.47
N GLY A 372 -23.09 8.40 -12.78
CA GLY A 372 -24.20 8.66 -13.69
C GLY A 372 -25.27 7.61 -13.48
N ALA A 373 -26.49 8.06 -13.18
CA ALA A 373 -27.66 7.20 -13.14
C ALA A 373 -27.78 6.50 -14.50
N GLY A 374 -27.37 5.23 -14.55
CA GLY A 374 -27.53 4.39 -15.73
C GLY A 374 -29.01 4.34 -16.10
N ARG A 375 -29.31 4.79 -17.33
CA ARG A 375 -30.63 4.63 -17.95
C ARG A 375 -31.05 3.17 -17.85
N ALA A 376 -32.16 2.91 -17.16
CA ALA A 376 -32.88 1.66 -17.29
C ALA A 376 -33.32 1.51 -18.77
N ALA A 377 -32.80 0.49 -19.44
CA ALA A 377 -33.31 0.07 -20.74
C ALA A 377 -34.67 -0.63 -20.51
N ARG A 378 -35.67 -0.25 -21.31
CA ARG A 378 -36.94 -0.98 -21.48
C ARG A 378 -36.79 -2.06 -22.52
#